data_AF-A0A925J7X9-F1
#
_entry.id   AF-A0A925J7X9-F1
#
_cell.length_a   1.000
_cell.length_b   1.000
_cell.length_c   1.000
_cell.angle_alpha   90.00
_cell.angle_beta   90.00
_cell.angle_gamma   90.00
#
_symmetry.space_group_name_H-M   'P 1'
#
loop_
_entity.id
_entity.type
_entity.pdbx_description
1 polymer ?
#
loop_
_entity_poly.entity_id
_entity_poly.type
_entity_poly.pdbx_seq_one_letter_code
_entity_poly.pdbx_strand_id
1 'polypeptide(L)'
;VSVENLLLVHTEDYISRLQHGELTAKEVRKLGLPWSESLVRRSFHAISGTINAALTAINSGIASNLAGGTHHAFPDRGEGFCVLNDVAVSIRVLQRENLARRFLIIDCDVHQGNGTAFIFKDSPEVFTFSMHGAKNYPLFKERSTLDIELPDGTGDAEFLDTLEHALPRIRLHDPDIIFYLAGADPFEKDKLGRLKLTIEGLRKRDEMVLEFARSNGFPVVTTMSGGYAAEIEDTVEIHCNTIRAVKSVFDCNAGSLSA
;
A
#
# COMPACT_ATOMS: atom_id res chain seq x y z
N VAL A 1 -1.59 14.47 11.45
CA VAL A 1 -2.87 13.75 11.60
C VAL A 1 -3.40 13.98 13.00
N SER A 2 -4.72 14.12 13.19
CA SER A 2 -5.30 14.18 14.54
C SER A 2 -5.26 12.80 15.20
N VAL A 3 -5.19 12.75 16.53
CA VAL A 3 -5.31 11.50 17.28
C VAL A 3 -6.67 10.83 17.00
N GLU A 4 -7.74 11.63 16.90
CA GLU A 4 -9.08 11.13 16.56
C GLU A 4 -9.11 10.29 15.28
N ASN A 5 -8.41 10.73 14.21
CA ASN A 5 -8.34 9.96 12.98
C ASN A 5 -7.54 8.66 13.16
N LEU A 6 -6.48 8.67 13.98
CA LEU A 6 -5.72 7.46 14.28
C LEU A 6 -6.56 6.43 15.04
N LEU A 7 -7.41 6.89 15.96
CA LEU A 7 -8.30 6.06 16.77
C LEU A 7 -9.40 5.35 15.97
N LEU A 8 -9.59 5.70 14.70
CA LEU A 8 -10.48 4.96 13.79
C LEU A 8 -9.94 3.56 13.44
N VAL A 9 -8.64 3.32 13.65
CA VAL A 9 -7.97 2.04 13.36
C VAL A 9 -7.16 1.55 14.55
N HIS A 10 -6.37 2.42 15.14
CA HIS A 10 -5.44 2.06 16.21
C HIS A 10 -6.07 2.23 17.58
N THR A 11 -5.72 1.33 18.50
CA THR A 11 -6.17 1.40 19.89
C THR A 11 -5.57 2.63 20.58
N GLU A 12 -6.34 3.20 21.51
CA GLU A 12 -5.90 4.35 22.31
C GLU A 12 -4.63 4.03 23.11
N ASP A 13 -4.55 2.83 23.70
CA ASP A 13 -3.36 2.35 24.40
C ASP A 13 -2.12 2.36 23.49
N TYR A 14 -2.21 1.80 22.29
CA TYR A 14 -1.08 1.75 21.38
C TYR A 14 -0.61 3.16 20.98
N ILE A 15 -1.55 4.05 20.62
CA ILE A 15 -1.21 5.43 20.25
C ILE A 15 -0.56 6.17 21.41
N SER A 16 -1.11 6.05 22.63
CA SER A 16 -0.54 6.69 23.82
C SER A 16 0.89 6.21 24.07
N ARG A 17 1.12 4.90 24.13
CA ARG A 17 2.46 4.35 24.39
C ARG A 17 3.45 4.67 23.28
N LEU A 18 3.00 4.69 22.03
CA LEU A 18 3.83 5.13 20.90
C LEU A 18 4.26 6.58 21.05
N GLN A 19 3.35 7.49 21.43
CA GLN A 19 3.67 8.92 21.57
C GLN A 19 4.63 9.20 22.73
N HIS A 20 4.49 8.47 23.84
CA HIS A 20 5.29 8.69 25.05
C HIS A 20 6.58 7.85 25.12
N GLY A 21 6.85 7.01 24.11
CA GLY A 21 8.05 6.16 24.11
C GLY A 21 7.99 4.99 25.08
N GLU A 22 6.77 4.51 25.36
CA GLU A 22 6.47 3.45 26.33
C GLU A 22 6.24 2.08 25.67
N LEU A 23 6.65 1.93 24.41
CA LEU A 23 6.67 0.62 23.76
C LEU A 23 7.66 -0.30 24.48
N THR A 24 7.23 -1.51 24.79
CA THR A 24 8.11 -2.52 25.38
C THR A 24 9.23 -2.89 24.41
N ALA A 25 10.35 -3.40 24.93
CA ALA A 25 11.44 -3.88 24.09
C ALA A 25 11.00 -4.98 23.10
N LYS A 26 9.96 -5.77 23.44
CA LYS A 26 9.39 -6.78 22.54
C LYS A 26 8.66 -6.13 21.36
N GLU A 27 7.87 -5.09 21.61
CA GLU A 27 7.16 -4.33 20.58
C GLU A 27 8.14 -3.59 19.67
N VAL A 28 9.16 -2.94 20.22
CA VAL A 28 10.21 -2.29 19.43
C VAL A 28 10.92 -3.30 18.51
N ARG A 29 11.23 -4.51 19.00
CA ARG A 29 11.80 -5.59 18.17
C ARG A 29 10.84 -6.07 17.09
N LYS A 30 9.54 -6.17 17.38
CA LYS A 30 8.51 -6.61 16.43
C LYS A 30 8.26 -5.56 15.34
N LEU A 31 8.31 -4.29 15.71
CA LEU A 31 8.29 -3.15 14.79
C LEU A 31 9.55 -3.11 13.91
N GLY A 32 10.71 -3.47 14.45
CA GLY A 32 11.97 -3.49 13.70
C GLY A 32 12.62 -2.12 13.51
N LEU A 33 12.09 -1.08 14.17
CA LEU A 33 12.63 0.29 14.16
C LEU A 33 12.83 0.76 15.60
N PRO A 34 13.96 1.39 15.94
CA PRO A 34 14.15 1.98 17.25
C PRO A 34 13.19 3.14 17.45
N TRP A 35 12.57 3.23 18.62
CA TRP A 35 11.71 4.36 18.95
C TRP A 35 12.51 5.66 18.97
N SER A 36 11.94 6.72 18.41
CA SER A 36 12.40 8.10 18.55
C SER A 36 11.24 9.04 18.27
N GLU A 37 11.27 10.26 18.82
CA GLU A 37 10.29 11.30 18.49
C GLU A 37 10.21 11.56 16.97
N SER A 38 11.35 11.50 16.28
CA SER A 38 11.42 11.63 14.82
C SER A 38 10.66 10.53 14.09
N LEU A 39 10.74 9.27 14.57
CA LEU A 39 9.97 8.16 14.01
C LEU A 39 8.47 8.37 14.21
N VAL A 40 8.05 8.75 15.42
CA VAL A 40 6.63 9.04 15.72
C VAL A 40 6.12 10.17 14.83
N ARG A 41 6.84 11.29 14.75
CA ARG A 41 6.48 12.45 13.93
C ARG A 41 6.39 12.08 12.45
N ARG A 42 7.38 11.37 11.90
CA ARG A 42 7.35 10.88 10.51
C ARG A 42 6.11 10.01 10.26
N SER A 43 5.82 9.09 11.17
CA SER A 43 4.68 8.18 11.05
C SER A 43 3.36 8.95 10.99
N PHE A 44 3.17 9.94 11.87
CA PHE A 44 1.98 10.79 11.86
C PHE A 44 1.85 11.63 10.58
N HIS A 45 2.98 12.09 10.02
CA HIS A 45 2.98 12.80 8.73
C HIS A 45 2.65 11.87 7.56
N ALA A 46 3.15 10.64 7.55
CA ALA A 46 2.84 9.65 6.52
C ALA A 46 1.33 9.37 6.47
N ILE A 47 0.68 9.19 7.63
CA ILE A 47 -0.79 9.05 7.70
C ILE A 47 -1.50 10.26 7.10
N SER A 48 -1.10 11.48 7.50
CA SER A 48 -1.66 12.70 6.92
C SER A 48 -1.45 12.80 5.41
N GLY A 49 -0.29 12.37 4.91
CA GLY A 49 -0.01 12.31 3.48
C GLY A 49 -0.99 11.42 2.73
N THR A 50 -1.28 10.22 3.24
CA THR A 50 -2.20 9.28 2.58
C THR A 50 -3.65 9.75 2.67
N ILE A 51 -4.08 10.36 3.78
CA ILE A 51 -5.40 10.99 3.87
C ILE A 51 -5.54 12.10 2.83
N ASN A 52 -4.54 13.00 2.75
CA ASN A 52 -4.56 14.10 1.78
C ASN A 52 -4.56 13.58 0.35
N ALA A 53 -3.74 12.57 0.05
CA ALA A 53 -3.72 11.94 -1.26
C ALA A 53 -5.08 11.32 -1.61
N ALA A 54 -5.75 10.64 -0.68
CA ALA A 54 -7.08 10.09 -0.89
C ALA A 54 -8.13 11.17 -1.18
N LEU A 55 -8.13 12.25 -0.40
CA LEU A 55 -9.01 13.41 -0.64
C LEU A 55 -8.72 14.08 -1.99
N THR A 56 -7.45 14.19 -2.40
CA THR A 56 -7.07 14.71 -3.72
C THR A 56 -7.50 13.77 -4.84
N ALA A 57 -7.27 12.46 -4.71
CA ALA A 57 -7.60 11.48 -5.73
C ALA A 57 -9.11 11.44 -6.00
N ILE A 58 -9.97 11.51 -4.98
CA ILE A 58 -11.43 11.55 -5.18
C ILE A 58 -11.85 12.71 -6.11
N ASN A 59 -11.17 13.86 -6.01
CA ASN A 59 -11.51 15.05 -6.79
C ASN A 59 -10.80 15.10 -8.15
N SER A 60 -9.55 14.61 -8.22
CA SER A 60 -8.66 14.78 -9.37
C SER A 60 -8.37 13.47 -10.12
N GLY A 61 -8.91 12.34 -9.66
CA GLY A 61 -8.70 10.99 -10.22
C GLY A 61 -7.41 10.30 -9.77
N ILE A 62 -6.38 11.04 -9.34
CA ILE A 62 -5.07 10.47 -9.01
C ILE A 62 -4.33 11.31 -7.96
N ALA A 63 -3.65 10.65 -7.02
CA ALA A 63 -2.67 11.27 -6.15
C ALA A 63 -1.64 10.25 -5.65
N SER A 64 -0.48 10.72 -5.19
CA SER A 64 0.60 9.86 -4.68
C SER A 64 1.10 10.34 -3.32
N ASN A 65 1.36 9.40 -2.41
CA ASN A 65 2.08 9.66 -1.17
C ASN A 65 3.39 8.84 -1.11
N LEU A 66 4.52 9.54 -1.15
CA LEU A 66 5.86 8.95 -1.17
C LEU A 66 6.37 8.48 0.21
N ALA A 67 5.54 8.56 1.25
CA ALA A 67 5.89 8.11 2.60
C ALA A 67 4.96 7.01 3.14
N GLY A 68 3.94 6.63 2.37
CA GLY A 68 2.89 5.69 2.77
C GLY A 68 3.12 4.24 2.31
N GLY A 69 2.09 3.41 2.48
CA GLY A 69 2.11 1.98 2.16
C GLY A 69 2.48 1.12 3.38
N THR A 70 2.12 1.55 4.58
CA THR A 70 2.52 0.88 5.83
C THR A 70 1.55 -0.23 6.22
N HIS A 71 1.51 -1.28 5.40
CA HIS A 71 0.50 -2.34 5.42
C HIS A 71 0.58 -3.38 6.56
N HIS A 72 1.68 -3.41 7.32
CA HIS A 72 1.89 -4.40 8.38
C HIS A 72 1.37 -3.96 9.76
N ALA A 73 1.06 -2.68 9.95
CA ALA A 73 0.64 -2.18 11.27
C ALA A 73 -0.77 -2.68 11.61
N PHE A 74 -0.92 -3.20 12.84
CA PHE A 74 -2.17 -3.68 13.41
C PHE A 74 -2.82 -2.59 14.28
N PRO A 75 -4.09 -2.77 14.69
CA PRO A 75 -4.74 -1.85 15.62
C PRO A 75 -3.94 -1.61 16.91
N ASP A 76 -3.33 -2.65 17.45
CA ASP A 76 -2.72 -2.65 18.79
C ASP A 76 -1.18 -2.61 18.78
N ARG A 77 -0.54 -2.63 17.61
CA ARG A 77 0.92 -2.65 17.51
C ARG A 77 1.44 -2.25 16.13
N GLY A 78 2.68 -1.78 16.11
CA GLY A 78 3.51 -1.70 14.92
C GLY A 78 4.22 -3.02 14.65
N GLU A 79 4.46 -3.32 13.39
CA GLU A 79 5.03 -4.60 12.94
C GLU A 79 5.68 -4.42 11.56
N GLY A 80 6.79 -5.10 11.28
CA GLY A 80 7.40 -5.12 9.94
C GLY A 80 7.72 -3.73 9.40
N PHE A 81 8.36 -2.88 10.19
CA PHE A 81 8.68 -1.47 9.88
C PHE A 81 7.49 -0.53 9.72
N CYS A 82 6.25 -1.03 9.86
CA CYS A 82 5.03 -0.24 9.80
C CYS A 82 4.62 0.16 11.23
N VAL A 83 4.71 1.46 11.53
CA VAL A 83 4.33 2.02 12.84
C VAL A 83 2.81 2.20 12.94
N LEU A 84 2.19 2.76 11.91
CA LEU A 84 0.75 3.02 11.82
C LEU A 84 0.29 2.60 10.43
N ASN A 85 -0.98 2.25 10.24
CA ASN A 85 -1.50 1.79 8.94
C ASN A 85 -2.16 2.97 8.20
N ASP A 86 -1.45 3.55 7.25
CA ASP A 86 -1.85 4.78 6.56
C ASP A 86 -3.05 4.60 5.64
N VAL A 87 -3.08 3.51 4.89
CA VAL A 87 -4.19 3.16 4.00
C VAL A 87 -5.45 2.89 4.83
N ALA A 88 -5.35 2.09 5.89
CA ALA A 88 -6.49 1.78 6.73
C ALA A 88 -7.09 3.01 7.40
N VAL A 89 -6.25 3.89 7.95
CA VAL A 89 -6.73 5.15 8.56
C VAL A 89 -7.39 6.03 7.50
N SER A 90 -6.82 6.12 6.30
CA SER A 90 -7.38 6.93 5.22
C SER A 90 -8.76 6.43 4.79
N ILE A 91 -8.94 5.11 4.64
CA ILE A 91 -10.23 4.49 4.34
C ILE A 91 -11.26 4.81 5.43
N ARG A 92 -10.89 4.64 6.72
CA ARG A 92 -11.83 4.92 7.81
C ARG A 92 -12.22 6.40 7.90
N VAL A 93 -11.30 7.31 7.58
CA VAL A 93 -11.62 8.74 7.45
C VAL A 93 -12.63 8.97 6.33
N LEU A 94 -12.38 8.45 5.12
CA LEU A 94 -13.32 8.60 4.01
C LEU A 94 -14.70 8.01 4.31
N GLN A 95 -14.76 6.88 5.02
CA GLN A 95 -16.02 6.29 5.49
C GLN A 95 -16.75 7.21 6.48
N ARG A 96 -16.04 7.73 7.50
CA ARG A 96 -16.63 8.64 8.50
C ARG A 96 -17.21 9.90 7.85
N GLU A 97 -16.50 10.45 6.87
CA GLU A 97 -16.92 11.66 6.14
C GLU A 97 -17.93 11.38 5.01
N ASN A 98 -18.33 10.12 4.79
CA ASN A 98 -19.22 9.67 3.70
C ASN A 98 -18.73 10.09 2.29
N LEU A 99 -17.42 10.09 2.07
CA LEU A 99 -16.81 10.51 0.79
C LEU A 99 -16.62 9.35 -0.19
N ALA A 100 -16.60 8.12 0.30
CA ALA A 100 -16.55 6.89 -0.49
C ALA A 100 -17.17 5.75 0.35
N ARG A 101 -17.73 4.76 -0.34
CA ARG A 101 -18.38 3.60 0.28
C ARG A 101 -17.58 2.33 0.05
N ARG A 102 -17.24 2.01 -1.20
CA ARG A 102 -16.49 0.79 -1.57
C ARG A 102 -15.03 1.12 -1.86
N PHE A 103 -14.13 0.35 -1.27
CA PHE A 103 -12.69 0.57 -1.37
C PHE A 103 -12.03 -0.69 -1.92
N LEU A 104 -11.04 -0.51 -2.79
CA LEU A 104 -10.19 -1.60 -3.26
C LEU A 104 -8.74 -1.29 -2.90
N ILE A 105 -8.09 -2.22 -2.22
CA ILE A 105 -6.65 -2.15 -1.93
C ILE A 105 -5.96 -3.16 -2.85
N ILE A 106 -5.06 -2.68 -3.69
CA ILE A 106 -4.18 -3.49 -4.54
C ILE A 106 -2.79 -3.42 -3.91
N ASP A 107 -2.40 -4.50 -3.23
CA ASP A 107 -1.12 -4.61 -2.57
C ASP A 107 -0.16 -5.52 -3.35
N CYS A 108 0.83 -4.90 -3.98
CA CYS A 108 1.88 -5.57 -4.76
C CYS A 108 3.26 -5.47 -4.10
N ASP A 109 3.31 -5.17 -2.80
CA ASP A 109 4.49 -5.39 -1.97
C ASP A 109 4.82 -6.90 -1.91
N VAL A 110 6.10 -7.24 -1.80
CA VAL A 110 6.51 -8.65 -1.76
C VAL A 110 6.04 -9.37 -0.49
N HIS A 111 5.76 -8.61 0.57
CA HIS A 111 5.23 -9.09 1.83
C HIS A 111 3.71 -9.01 1.84
N GLN A 112 3.04 -9.92 2.53
CA GLN A 112 1.59 -9.78 2.69
C GLN A 112 1.29 -8.60 3.62
N GLY A 113 0.40 -7.71 3.21
CA GLY A 113 -0.21 -6.66 4.03
C GLY A 113 -1.12 -7.19 5.14
N ASN A 114 -0.56 -7.96 6.07
CA ASN A 114 -1.26 -8.65 7.15
C ASN A 114 -2.01 -7.71 8.11
N GLY A 115 -1.44 -6.53 8.43
CA GLY A 115 -2.13 -5.52 9.23
C GLY A 115 -3.41 -5.05 8.55
N THR A 116 -3.31 -4.71 7.26
CA THR A 116 -4.45 -4.30 6.43
C THR A 116 -5.50 -5.41 6.31
N ALA A 117 -5.08 -6.65 6.04
CA ALA A 117 -5.99 -7.80 5.98
C ALA A 117 -6.74 -8.01 7.30
N PHE A 118 -6.05 -7.94 8.43
CA PHE A 118 -6.66 -8.07 9.76
C PHE A 118 -7.67 -6.96 10.07
N ILE A 119 -7.34 -5.71 9.75
CA ILE A 119 -8.19 -4.54 10.03
C ILE A 119 -9.53 -4.62 9.28
N PHE A 120 -9.53 -5.16 8.07
CA PHE A 120 -10.70 -5.18 7.18
C PHE A 120 -11.38 -6.54 7.03
N LYS A 121 -10.96 -7.57 7.78
CA LYS A 121 -11.52 -8.93 7.69
C LYS A 121 -13.05 -9.01 7.80
N ASP A 122 -13.66 -8.10 8.56
CA ASP A 122 -15.11 -8.03 8.80
C ASP A 122 -15.76 -6.81 8.10
N SER A 123 -15.08 -6.20 7.11
CA SER A 123 -15.53 -4.99 6.41
C SER A 123 -15.83 -5.29 4.94
N PRO A 124 -17.06 -5.72 4.59
CA PRO A 124 -17.40 -6.15 3.23
C PRO A 124 -17.30 -5.05 2.16
N GLU A 125 -17.29 -3.79 2.58
CA GLU A 125 -17.12 -2.64 1.69
C GLU A 125 -15.65 -2.43 1.27
N VAL A 126 -14.68 -3.10 1.92
CA VAL A 126 -13.24 -2.98 1.63
C VAL A 126 -12.70 -4.29 1.08
N PHE A 127 -12.36 -4.31 -0.21
CA PHE A 127 -11.74 -5.45 -0.86
C PHE A 127 -10.22 -5.38 -0.70
N THR A 128 -9.65 -6.34 0.03
CA THR A 128 -8.20 -6.49 0.19
C THR A 128 -7.66 -7.49 -0.82
N PHE A 129 -6.88 -7.01 -1.79
CA PHE A 129 -6.13 -7.84 -2.73
C PHE A 129 -4.64 -7.74 -2.41
N SER A 130 -3.99 -8.88 -2.20
CA SER A 130 -2.54 -8.95 -1.99
C SER A 130 -1.92 -10.01 -2.90
N MET A 131 -0.90 -9.63 -3.65
CA MET A 131 -0.11 -10.54 -4.47
C MET A 131 1.35 -10.48 -4.01
N HIS A 132 1.78 -11.50 -3.27
CA HIS A 132 2.98 -11.47 -2.45
C HIS A 132 3.76 -12.79 -2.53
N GLY A 133 5.02 -12.80 -2.09
CA GLY A 133 5.82 -14.02 -2.03
C GLY A 133 5.27 -15.01 -1.00
N ALA A 134 4.96 -16.24 -1.42
CA ALA A 134 4.38 -17.28 -0.58
C ALA A 134 5.18 -17.49 0.74
N LYS A 135 6.50 -17.49 0.61
CA LYS A 135 7.44 -17.68 1.73
C LYS A 135 8.07 -16.40 2.25
N ASN A 136 7.63 -15.22 1.78
CA ASN A 136 8.02 -13.93 2.35
C ASN A 136 7.27 -13.67 3.67
N TYR A 137 7.70 -12.63 4.40
CA TYR A 137 7.05 -12.19 5.62
C TYR A 137 5.56 -11.82 5.38
N PRO A 138 4.68 -12.00 6.38
CA PRO A 138 4.89 -12.70 7.65
C PRO A 138 4.92 -14.23 7.48
N LEU A 139 5.50 -14.93 8.45
CA LEU A 139 5.51 -16.40 8.47
C LEU A 139 4.09 -16.97 8.49
N PHE A 140 3.22 -16.37 9.28
CA PHE A 140 1.79 -16.70 9.34
C PHE A 140 1.02 -15.59 8.63
N LYS A 141 0.43 -15.94 7.50
CA LYS A 141 -0.38 -15.03 6.69
C LYS A 141 -1.74 -14.82 7.36
N GLU A 142 -2.23 -13.59 7.30
CA GLU A 142 -3.63 -13.27 7.56
C GLU A 142 -4.47 -13.64 6.33
N ARG A 143 -5.78 -13.39 6.36
CA ARG A 143 -6.66 -13.66 5.21
C ARG A 143 -7.16 -12.36 4.61
N SER A 144 -6.71 -12.05 3.41
CA SER A 144 -7.28 -10.98 2.57
C SER A 144 -8.57 -11.47 1.90
N THR A 145 -9.25 -10.58 1.19
CA THR A 145 -10.39 -10.98 0.34
C THR A 145 -9.92 -11.85 -0.81
N LEU A 146 -8.78 -11.50 -1.40
CA LEU A 146 -8.04 -12.32 -2.36
C LEU A 146 -6.54 -12.23 -2.09
N ASP A 147 -5.93 -13.36 -1.71
CA ASP A 147 -4.48 -13.53 -1.65
C ASP A 147 -4.02 -14.36 -2.86
N ILE A 148 -2.95 -13.92 -3.49
CA ILE A 148 -2.22 -14.70 -4.50
C ILE A 148 -0.78 -14.86 -3.99
N GLU A 149 -0.44 -16.09 -3.63
CA GLU A 149 0.88 -16.47 -3.16
C GLU A 149 1.78 -16.85 -4.34
N LEU A 150 2.84 -16.08 -4.58
CA LEU A 150 3.79 -16.30 -5.66
C LEU A 150 4.98 -17.16 -5.19
N PRO A 151 5.42 -18.15 -5.98
CA PRO A 151 6.62 -18.94 -5.69
C PRO A 151 7.89 -18.09 -5.60
N ASP A 152 8.88 -18.58 -4.85
CA ASP A 152 10.22 -17.97 -4.84
C ASP A 152 10.79 -17.94 -6.27
N GLY A 153 11.36 -16.80 -6.66
CA GLY A 153 11.98 -16.64 -7.97
C GLY A 153 11.03 -16.29 -9.12
N THR A 154 9.73 -16.10 -8.87
CA THR A 154 8.79 -15.57 -9.88
C THR A 154 9.34 -14.29 -10.48
N GLY A 155 9.46 -14.25 -11.81
CA GLY A 155 9.95 -13.11 -12.57
C GLY A 155 8.84 -12.38 -13.32
N ASP A 156 9.23 -11.42 -14.16
CA ASP A 156 8.33 -10.47 -14.83
C ASP A 156 7.13 -11.13 -15.52
N ALA A 157 7.35 -12.14 -16.38
CA ALA A 157 6.29 -12.73 -17.19
C ALA A 157 5.19 -13.38 -16.35
N GLU A 158 5.57 -14.22 -15.38
CA GLU A 158 4.62 -14.91 -14.50
C GLU A 158 3.90 -13.91 -13.57
N PHE A 159 4.61 -12.92 -13.03
CA PHE A 159 4.00 -11.90 -12.18
C PHE A 159 2.95 -11.07 -12.95
N LEU A 160 3.32 -10.57 -14.14
CA LEU A 160 2.44 -9.73 -14.94
C LEU A 160 1.23 -10.51 -15.48
N ASP A 161 1.44 -11.74 -15.94
CA ASP A 161 0.34 -12.62 -16.37
C ASP A 161 -0.65 -12.89 -15.21
N THR A 162 -0.12 -13.19 -14.02
CA THR A 162 -0.96 -13.42 -12.84
C THR A 162 -1.77 -12.18 -12.45
N LEU A 163 -1.14 -11.00 -12.48
CA LEU A 163 -1.79 -9.74 -12.19
C LEU A 163 -2.89 -9.42 -13.22
N GLU A 164 -2.58 -9.56 -14.51
CA GLU A 164 -3.52 -9.33 -15.61
C GLU A 164 -4.80 -10.17 -15.46
N HIS A 165 -4.67 -11.43 -15.03
CA HIS A 165 -5.82 -12.31 -14.76
C HIS A 165 -6.57 -11.97 -13.46
N ALA A 166 -5.90 -11.37 -12.47
CA ALA A 166 -6.52 -10.99 -11.19
C ALA A 166 -7.34 -9.70 -11.30
N LEU A 167 -6.88 -8.71 -12.07
CA LEU A 167 -7.49 -7.39 -12.17
C LEU A 167 -8.99 -7.41 -12.56
N PRO A 168 -9.44 -8.17 -13.57
CA PRO A 168 -10.87 -8.28 -13.91
C PRO A 168 -11.72 -8.86 -12.78
N ARG A 169 -11.15 -9.73 -11.93
CA ARG A 169 -11.87 -10.34 -10.81
C ARG A 169 -12.10 -9.34 -9.69
N ILE A 170 -11.06 -8.60 -9.30
CA ILE A 170 -11.16 -7.60 -8.23
C ILE A 170 -11.97 -6.37 -8.66
N ARG A 171 -12.00 -6.07 -9.97
CA ARG A 171 -12.88 -5.04 -10.56
C ARG A 171 -14.35 -5.22 -10.22
N LEU A 172 -14.80 -6.46 -10.06
CA LEU A 172 -16.21 -6.77 -9.76
C LEU A 172 -16.69 -6.20 -8.42
N HIS A 173 -15.75 -5.81 -7.54
CA HIS A 173 -16.07 -5.08 -6.31
C HIS A 173 -16.59 -3.66 -6.57
N ASP A 174 -16.35 -3.10 -7.76
CA ASP A 174 -16.84 -1.79 -8.20
C ASP A 174 -16.48 -0.66 -7.21
N PRO A 175 -15.18 -0.45 -6.88
CA PRO A 175 -14.76 0.50 -5.85
C PRO A 175 -15.01 1.95 -6.26
N ASP A 176 -15.23 2.81 -5.27
CA ASP A 176 -15.25 4.27 -5.45
C ASP A 176 -13.83 4.86 -5.49
N ILE A 177 -12.85 4.15 -4.92
CA ILE A 177 -11.43 4.53 -4.90
C ILE A 177 -10.52 3.30 -4.72
N ILE A 178 -9.36 3.34 -5.36
CA ILE A 178 -8.29 2.35 -5.24
C ILE A 178 -7.13 2.91 -4.40
N PHE A 179 -6.61 2.10 -3.48
CA PHE A 179 -5.30 2.31 -2.86
C PHE A 179 -4.32 1.29 -3.42
N TYR A 180 -3.33 1.76 -4.19
CA TYR A 180 -2.28 0.94 -4.78
C TYR A 180 -0.99 1.06 -3.98
N LEU A 181 -0.51 -0.06 -3.43
CA LEU A 181 0.78 -0.17 -2.74
C LEU A 181 1.80 -0.72 -3.74
N ALA A 182 2.63 0.17 -4.27
CA ALA A 182 3.59 -0.09 -5.33
C ALA A 182 4.97 -0.45 -4.74
N GLY A 183 5.03 -1.48 -3.89
CA GLY A 183 6.27 -1.95 -3.25
C GLY A 183 7.39 -2.18 -4.27
N ALA A 184 8.61 -1.72 -3.96
CA ALA A 184 9.79 -1.96 -4.78
C ALA A 184 10.46 -3.30 -4.45
N ASP A 185 10.10 -3.93 -3.34
CA ASP A 185 10.72 -5.14 -2.83
C ASP A 185 10.41 -6.48 -3.53
N PRO A 186 9.55 -6.57 -4.57
CA PRO A 186 9.58 -7.72 -5.49
C PRO A 186 10.82 -7.75 -6.41
N PHE A 187 11.65 -6.70 -6.39
CA PHE A 187 12.84 -6.57 -7.21
C PHE A 187 13.85 -7.71 -6.98
N GLU A 188 14.47 -8.20 -8.06
CA GLU A 188 15.40 -9.34 -8.05
C GLU A 188 16.65 -9.14 -7.19
N LYS A 189 17.02 -7.89 -6.88
CA LYS A 189 18.14 -7.54 -6.00
C LYS A 189 17.71 -6.94 -4.66
N ASP A 190 16.43 -7.10 -4.30
CA ASP A 190 15.95 -6.75 -2.97
C ASP A 190 16.54 -7.68 -1.91
N LYS A 191 16.90 -7.12 -0.75
CA LYS A 191 17.50 -7.89 0.36
C LYS A 191 16.46 -8.67 1.17
N LEU A 192 15.20 -8.27 1.13
CA LEU A 192 14.10 -8.83 1.91
C LEU A 192 13.09 -9.60 1.05
N GLY A 193 13.03 -9.31 -0.26
CA GLY A 193 12.26 -10.04 -1.25
C GLY A 193 12.84 -11.41 -1.65
N ARG A 194 11.98 -12.28 -2.20
CA ARG A 194 12.39 -13.56 -2.82
C ARG A 194 11.93 -13.72 -4.26
N LEU A 195 11.29 -12.69 -4.81
CA LEU A 195 10.88 -12.65 -6.21
C LEU A 195 12.04 -12.14 -7.08
N LYS A 196 11.85 -12.16 -8.39
CA LYS A 196 12.86 -11.79 -9.39
C LYS A 196 12.34 -10.84 -10.43
N LEU A 197 11.57 -9.83 -10.02
CA LEU A 197 11.13 -8.81 -10.96
C LEU A 197 12.31 -7.90 -11.31
N THR A 198 12.39 -7.51 -12.56
CA THR A 198 13.34 -6.48 -13.01
C THR A 198 12.75 -5.08 -12.76
N ILE A 199 13.58 -4.03 -12.84
CA ILE A 199 13.08 -2.64 -12.78
C ILE A 199 12.02 -2.41 -13.88
N GLU A 200 12.22 -2.99 -15.05
CA GLU A 200 11.29 -2.90 -16.17
C GLU A 200 9.99 -3.68 -15.90
N GLY A 201 10.07 -4.84 -15.25
CA GLY A 201 8.90 -5.60 -14.80
C GLY A 201 8.07 -4.83 -13.78
N LEU A 202 8.72 -4.17 -12.81
CA LEU A 202 8.05 -3.32 -11.82
C LEU A 202 7.39 -2.09 -12.47
N ARG A 203 8.06 -1.46 -13.45
CA ARG A 203 7.47 -0.38 -14.24
C ARG A 203 6.20 -0.84 -14.97
N LYS A 204 6.26 -2.00 -15.65
CA LYS A 204 5.10 -2.57 -16.36
C LYS A 204 3.96 -2.94 -15.43
N ARG A 205 4.28 -3.47 -14.23
CA ARG A 205 3.28 -3.73 -13.19
C ARG A 205 2.57 -2.44 -12.80
N ASP A 206 3.33 -1.39 -12.51
CA ASP A 206 2.75 -0.11 -12.09
C ASP A 206 1.86 0.48 -13.19
N GLU A 207 2.32 0.45 -14.45
CA GLU A 207 1.53 0.85 -15.61
C GLU A 207 0.23 0.05 -15.74
N MET A 208 0.30 -1.28 -15.61
CA MET A 208 -0.88 -2.16 -15.71
C MET A 208 -1.94 -1.83 -14.66
N VAL A 209 -1.55 -1.61 -13.39
CA VAL A 209 -2.50 -1.25 -12.32
C VAL A 209 -3.08 0.15 -12.54
N LEU A 210 -2.26 1.10 -12.97
CA LEU A 210 -2.69 2.48 -13.22
C LEU A 210 -3.62 2.58 -14.43
N GLU A 211 -3.31 1.86 -15.51
CA GLU A 211 -4.17 1.75 -16.70
C GLU A 211 -5.49 1.04 -16.37
N PHE A 212 -5.45 0.01 -15.53
CA PHE A 212 -6.65 -0.62 -14.99
C PHE A 212 -7.54 0.37 -14.24
N ALA A 213 -6.97 1.17 -13.32
CA ALA A 213 -7.72 2.19 -12.59
C ALA A 213 -8.30 3.24 -13.54
N ARG A 214 -7.47 3.79 -14.44
CA ARG A 214 -7.87 4.82 -15.41
C ARG A 214 -8.95 4.35 -16.37
N SER A 215 -8.80 3.18 -16.98
CA SER A 215 -9.73 2.64 -17.98
C SER A 215 -11.10 2.31 -17.41
N ASN A 216 -11.18 2.01 -16.11
CA ASN A 216 -12.43 1.77 -15.40
C ASN A 216 -12.97 3.04 -14.70
N GLY A 217 -12.27 4.18 -14.78
CA GLY A 217 -12.71 5.44 -14.20
C GLY A 217 -12.59 5.50 -12.67
N PHE A 218 -11.75 4.65 -12.06
CA PHE A 218 -11.57 4.63 -10.61
C PHE A 218 -10.49 5.62 -10.17
N PRO A 219 -10.78 6.55 -9.25
CA PRO A 219 -9.77 7.31 -8.54
C PRO A 219 -8.73 6.40 -7.89
N VAL A 220 -7.45 6.77 -7.93
CA VAL A 220 -6.38 5.95 -7.35
C VAL A 220 -5.39 6.77 -6.53
N VAL A 221 -5.01 6.20 -5.38
CA VAL A 221 -3.92 6.67 -4.52
C VAL A 221 -2.75 5.71 -4.67
N THR A 222 -1.57 6.19 -5.02
CA THR A 222 -0.35 5.38 -5.01
C THR A 222 0.48 5.63 -3.76
N THR A 223 1.08 4.57 -3.23
CA THR A 223 2.01 4.61 -2.10
C THR A 223 3.23 3.74 -2.39
N MET A 224 4.37 4.05 -1.77
CA MET A 224 5.65 3.39 -2.07
C MET A 224 5.79 2.01 -1.40
N SER A 225 5.28 1.80 -0.18
CA SER A 225 5.46 0.56 0.58
C SER A 225 6.94 0.18 0.79
N GLY A 226 7.30 -1.12 0.73
CA GLY A 226 8.65 -1.64 0.91
C GLY A 226 9.60 -1.37 -0.26
N GLY A 227 10.89 -1.63 -0.04
CA GLY A 227 11.96 -1.39 -1.00
C GLY A 227 13.33 -1.32 -0.34
N TYR A 228 14.13 -2.36 -0.50
CA TYR A 228 15.36 -2.62 0.24
C TYR A 228 16.45 -3.20 -0.67
N ALA A 229 16.53 -2.71 -1.91
CA ALA A 229 17.55 -3.08 -2.88
C ALA A 229 18.96 -2.98 -2.28
N ALA A 230 19.86 -3.81 -2.80
CA ALA A 230 21.25 -3.81 -2.36
C ALA A 230 21.89 -2.42 -2.49
N GLU A 231 21.66 -1.80 -3.65
CA GLU A 231 22.03 -0.43 -4.00
C GLU A 231 20.80 0.47 -3.87
N ILE A 232 20.93 1.59 -3.16
CA ILE A 232 19.80 2.49 -2.88
C ILE A 232 19.26 3.15 -4.16
N GLU A 233 20.13 3.35 -5.15
CA GLU A 233 19.81 3.92 -6.45
C GLU A 233 18.77 3.07 -7.19
N ASP A 234 18.79 1.75 -7.04
CA ASP A 234 17.81 0.85 -7.66
C ASP A 234 16.41 1.09 -7.04
N THR A 235 16.30 1.14 -5.71
CA THR A 235 15.04 1.46 -5.02
C THR A 235 14.51 2.85 -5.42
N VAL A 236 15.39 3.84 -5.50
CA VAL A 236 15.03 5.20 -5.90
C VAL A 236 14.50 5.21 -7.35
N GLU A 237 15.19 4.53 -8.27
CA GLU A 237 14.78 4.45 -9.67
C GLU A 237 13.44 3.72 -9.84
N ILE A 238 13.19 2.63 -9.10
CA ILE A 238 11.91 1.92 -9.11
C ILE A 238 10.77 2.85 -8.69
N HIS A 239 10.88 3.55 -7.56
CA HIS A 239 9.83 4.47 -7.12
C HIS A 239 9.69 5.70 -8.02
N CYS A 240 10.79 6.17 -8.63
CA CYS A 240 10.70 7.19 -9.68
C CYS A 240 9.91 6.68 -10.89
N ASN A 241 10.09 5.42 -11.28
CA ASN A 241 9.32 4.80 -12.36
C ASN A 241 7.84 4.69 -12.02
N THR A 242 7.45 4.41 -10.77
CA THR A 242 6.05 4.48 -10.34
C THR A 242 5.45 5.87 -10.63
N ILE A 243 6.17 6.95 -10.31
CA ILE A 243 5.68 8.32 -10.55
C ILE A 243 5.71 8.70 -12.03
N ARG A 244 6.71 8.23 -12.79
CA ARG A 244 6.72 8.39 -14.25
C ARG A 244 5.56 7.64 -14.90
N ALA A 245 5.20 6.46 -14.41
CA ALA A 245 4.03 5.70 -14.85
C ALA A 245 2.73 6.44 -14.53
N VAL A 246 2.57 6.97 -13.30
CA VAL A 246 1.44 7.84 -12.94
C VAL A 246 1.31 8.99 -13.94
N LYS A 247 2.41 9.70 -14.20
CA LYS A 247 2.43 10.80 -15.15
C LYS A 247 2.05 10.34 -16.57
N SER A 248 2.67 9.28 -17.07
CA SER A 248 2.42 8.76 -18.43
C SER A 248 0.96 8.34 -18.60
N VAL A 249 0.41 7.60 -17.63
CA VAL A 249 -0.95 7.08 -17.70
C VAL A 249 -1.99 8.18 -17.53
N PHE A 250 -1.80 9.16 -16.65
CA PHE A 250 -2.84 10.17 -16.35
C PHE A 250 -2.66 11.52 -17.06
N ASP A 251 -1.45 11.89 -17.53
CA ASP A 251 -1.26 13.14 -18.31
C ASP A 251 -1.62 12.97 -19.80
N CYS A 252 -1.66 11.74 -20.32
CA CYS A 252 -2.10 11.45 -21.69
C CYS A 252 -3.62 11.59 -21.83
N ASN A 253 -4.18 12.79 -21.56
CA ASN A 253 -5.30 13.43 -22.26
C ASN A 253 -5.78 14.74 -21.59
N ALA A 254 -4.92 15.77 -21.61
CA ALA A 254 -5.42 17.16 -21.74
C ALA A 254 -5.92 17.47 -23.18
N GLY A 255 -6.04 16.46 -24.06
CA GLY A 255 -6.27 16.63 -25.50
C GLY A 255 -7.33 15.75 -26.15
N SER A 256 -8.16 15.03 -25.39
CA SER A 256 -9.26 14.23 -26.00
C SER A 256 -10.60 14.38 -25.27
N LEU A 257 -10.88 15.57 -24.76
CA LEU A 257 -12.25 16.03 -24.55
C LEU A 257 -12.64 16.91 -25.74
N SER A 258 -12.97 16.27 -26.86
CA SER A 258 -13.74 16.90 -27.93
C SER A 258 -14.40 15.84 -28.83
N ALA A 259 -15.67 15.55 -28.55
CA ALA A 259 -16.78 15.55 -29.50
C ALA A 259 -18.09 15.28 -28.72
#